data_AF-B9W6S3-F1
#
_entry.id   AF-B9W6S3-F1
#
_cell.length_a   1.000
_cell.length_b   1.000
_cell.length_c   1.000
_cell.angle_alpha   90.00
_cell.angle_beta   90.00
_cell.angle_gamma   90.00
#
_symmetry.space_group_name_H-M   'P 1'
#
loop_
_entity.id
_entity.type
_entity.pdbx_description
1 polymer ?
#
loop_
_entity_poly.entity_id
_entity_poly.type
_entity_poly.pdbx_seq_one_letter_code
_entity_poly.pdbx_strand_id
1 'polypeptide(L)'
;MSSSYYFSIIGTKDNPLYELEFSSFKSANISTTDNVPGKSQFPQSTKELLPFIANSSLDLIDDQAFTNNVLNLGKIDQFYGLSINAYILQSQVKFILCYNSKEESSIKQFFQEVNELYAKCLMNPFYNVDDAIVSPDFDLKIKQLARKYL
;
A
#
# COMPACT_ATOMS: atom_id res chain seq x y z
N MET A 1 9.14 -17.99 4.33
CA MET A 1 9.60 -16.86 3.48
C MET A 1 9.02 -15.60 4.06
N SER A 2 9.80 -14.53 4.16
CA SER A 2 9.28 -13.24 4.64
C SER A 2 8.28 -12.69 3.63
N SER A 3 7.08 -12.34 4.08
CA SER A 3 6.10 -11.69 3.20
C SER A 3 6.66 -10.35 2.71
N SER A 4 6.48 -10.04 1.43
CA SER A 4 6.85 -8.74 0.86
C SER A 4 5.60 -7.99 0.47
N TYR A 5 5.64 -6.67 0.65
CA TYR A 5 4.54 -5.75 0.45
C TYR A 5 5.00 -4.57 -0.39
N TYR A 6 4.13 -4.14 -1.29
CA TYR A 6 4.24 -2.89 -2.02
C TYR A 6 2.95 -2.12 -1.80
N PHE A 7 3.06 -0.97 -1.16
CA PHE A 7 1.95 -0.08 -0.84
C PHE A 7 2.05 1.17 -1.71
N SER A 8 0.94 1.56 -2.33
CA SER A 8 0.85 2.77 -3.13
C SER A 8 -0.43 3.54 -2.80
N ILE A 9 -0.31 4.87 -2.77
CA ILE A 9 -1.43 5.80 -2.69
C ILE A 9 -1.56 6.46 -4.06
N ILE A 10 -2.72 6.28 -4.69
CA ILE A 10 -3.04 6.86 -5.99
C ILE A 10 -4.04 7.99 -5.79
N GLY A 11 -3.71 9.15 -6.38
CA GLY A 11 -4.52 10.36 -6.33
C GLY A 11 -5.75 10.28 -7.22
N THR A 12 -6.50 11.37 -7.26
CA THR A 12 -7.77 11.43 -8.02
C THR A 12 -7.57 11.49 -9.54
N LYS A 13 -6.33 11.76 -9.99
CA LYS A 13 -5.93 11.83 -11.39
C LYS A 13 -5.14 10.59 -11.82
N ASP A 14 -5.30 9.49 -11.09
CA ASP A 14 -4.56 8.23 -11.27
C ASP A 14 -3.03 8.40 -11.24
N ASN A 15 -2.55 9.40 -10.49
CA ASN A 15 -1.14 9.65 -10.29
C ASN A 15 -0.67 9.09 -8.93
N PRO A 16 0.52 8.47 -8.84
CA PRO A 16 1.04 7.99 -7.56
C PRO A 16 1.43 9.17 -6.66
N LEU A 17 0.81 9.25 -5.48
CA LEU A 17 1.11 10.22 -4.44
C LEU A 17 2.20 9.73 -3.49
N TYR A 18 2.24 8.43 -3.24
CA TYR A 18 3.19 7.81 -2.32
C TYR A 18 3.39 6.34 -2.69
N GLU A 19 4.61 5.86 -2.59
CA GLU A 19 4.96 4.46 -2.82
C GLU A 19 5.92 3.98 -1.73
N LEU A 20 5.71 2.75 -1.27
CA LEU A 20 6.56 2.12 -0.28
C LEU A 20 6.68 0.62 -0.50
N GLU A 21 7.91 0.16 -0.64
CA GLU A 21 8.28 -1.24 -0.62
C GLU A 21 8.81 -1.64 0.75
N PHE A 22 8.34 -2.75 1.29
CA PHE A 22 8.85 -3.30 2.55
C PHE A 22 8.65 -4.81 2.64
N SER A 23 9.37 -5.45 3.56
CA SER A 23 9.14 -6.85 3.94
C SER A 23 8.56 -6.92 5.35
N SER A 24 7.81 -7.98 5.64
CA SER A 24 7.25 -8.24 6.97
C SER A 24 8.37 -8.24 8.01
N PHE A 25 8.17 -7.46 9.06
CA PHE A 25 9.14 -7.32 10.13
C PHE A 25 9.00 -8.43 11.18
N LYS A 26 7.97 -9.28 11.06
CA LYS A 26 7.70 -10.42 11.95
C LYS A 26 8.73 -11.55 11.81
N SER A 27 9.47 -11.62 10.70
CA SER A 27 10.44 -12.69 10.41
C SER A 27 11.92 -12.25 10.60
N ALA A 28 12.18 -11.19 11.36
CA ALA A 28 13.50 -10.55 11.48
C ALA A 28 14.59 -11.34 12.24
N ASN A 29 14.37 -12.60 12.61
CA ASN A 29 15.33 -13.41 13.37
C ASN A 29 16.43 -14.09 12.53
N ILE A 30 16.55 -13.80 11.23
CA ILE A 30 17.58 -14.41 10.36
C ILE A 30 18.33 -13.30 9.62
N SER A 31 19.41 -12.83 10.23
CA SER A 31 20.43 -12.01 9.58
C SER A 31 21.35 -12.90 8.74
N THR A 32 20.96 -13.18 7.50
CA THR A 32 21.94 -13.49 6.45
C THR A 32 22.26 -12.21 5.71
N THR A 33 23.44 -12.12 5.09
CA THR A 33 24.02 -10.90 4.48
C THR A 33 23.14 -10.19 3.44
N ASP A 34 22.12 -10.87 2.90
CA ASP A 34 21.15 -10.33 1.94
C ASP A 34 19.77 -9.99 2.56
N ASN A 35 19.53 -10.40 3.80
CA ASN A 35 18.28 -10.15 4.53
C ASN A 35 18.41 -8.87 5.38
N VAL A 36 18.41 -7.70 4.72
CA VAL A 36 18.28 -6.44 5.45
C VAL A 36 16.83 -6.32 5.96
N PRO A 37 16.59 -6.28 7.28
CA PRO A 37 15.23 -6.17 7.81
C PRO A 37 14.54 -4.91 7.29
N GLY A 38 13.38 -5.09 6.66
CA GLY A 38 12.57 -4.02 6.08
C GLY A 38 12.79 -3.75 4.60
N LYS A 39 13.76 -4.38 3.92
CA LYS A 39 13.83 -4.36 2.46
C LYS A 39 12.95 -5.47 1.87
N SER A 40 12.09 -5.13 0.92
CA SER A 40 11.25 -6.09 0.20
C SER A 40 12.09 -7.14 -0.53
N GLN A 41 11.67 -8.40 -0.52
CA GLN A 41 12.34 -9.53 -1.16
C GLN A 41 11.63 -9.95 -2.46
N PHE A 42 11.17 -8.98 -3.25
CA PHE A 42 10.62 -9.28 -4.57
C PHE A 42 11.74 -9.68 -5.54
N PRO A 43 11.54 -10.68 -6.42
CA PRO A 43 12.43 -10.90 -7.55
C PRO A 43 12.54 -9.62 -8.39
N GLN A 44 13.73 -9.34 -8.93
CA GLN A 44 13.98 -8.09 -9.69
C GLN A 44 12.97 -7.88 -10.84
N SER A 45 12.61 -8.94 -11.55
CA SER A 45 11.61 -8.90 -12.62
C SER A 45 10.20 -8.53 -12.12
N THR A 46 9.84 -8.97 -10.92
CA THR A 46 8.55 -8.64 -10.30
C THR A 46 8.56 -7.21 -9.76
N LYS A 47 9.70 -6.75 -9.25
CA LYS A 47 9.86 -5.40 -8.68
C LYS A 47 9.56 -4.31 -9.71
N GLU A 48 10.12 -4.44 -10.91
CA GLU A 48 9.87 -3.50 -12.02
C GLU A 48 8.40 -3.49 -12.47
N LEU A 49 7.67 -4.57 -12.18
CA LEU A 49 6.27 -4.74 -12.56
C LEU A 49 5.29 -4.22 -11.50
N LEU A 50 5.73 -3.93 -10.27
CA LEU A 50 4.83 -3.53 -9.18
C LEU A 50 3.96 -2.30 -9.52
N PRO A 51 4.51 -1.19 -10.07
CA PRO A 51 3.70 -0.04 -10.43
C PRO A 51 2.71 -0.36 -11.55
N PHE A 52 3.12 -1.21 -12.51
CA PHE A 52 2.23 -1.68 -13.59
C PHE A 52 1.06 -2.49 -13.04
N ILE A 53 1.33 -3.39 -12.09
CA ILE A 53 0.30 -4.21 -11.43
C ILE A 53 -0.70 -3.32 -10.69
N ALA A 54 -0.21 -2.37 -9.90
CA ALA A 54 -1.08 -1.43 -9.19
C ALA A 54 -1.93 -0.61 -10.16
N ASN A 55 -1.33 -0.07 -11.23
CA ASN A 55 -2.05 0.70 -12.23
C ASN A 55 -3.10 -0.14 -12.97
N SER A 56 -2.79 -1.40 -13.30
CA SER A 56 -3.73 -2.31 -13.97
C SER A 56 -4.95 -2.66 -13.11
N SER A 57 -4.85 -2.53 -11.79
CA SER A 57 -5.95 -2.80 -10.86
C SER A 57 -6.92 -1.63 -10.67
N LEU A 58 -6.60 -0.43 -11.19
CA LEU A 58 -7.43 0.77 -10.97
C LEU A 58 -8.84 0.62 -11.55
N ASP A 59 -8.97 0.09 -12.76
CA ASP A 59 -10.27 -0.12 -13.40
C ASP A 59 -11.16 -1.05 -12.56
N LEU A 60 -10.58 -2.13 -12.01
CA LEU A 60 -11.30 -3.06 -11.14
C LEU A 60 -11.73 -2.42 -9.82
N ILE A 61 -10.90 -1.53 -9.27
CA ILE A 61 -11.22 -0.79 -8.05
C ILE A 61 -12.41 0.15 -8.30
N ASP A 62 -12.41 0.85 -9.44
CA ASP A 62 -13.47 1.80 -9.79
C ASP A 62 -14.82 1.11 -10.05
N ASP A 63 -14.82 -0.05 -10.72
CA ASP A 63 -16.02 -0.86 -10.91
C ASP A 63 -16.63 -1.33 -9.57
N GLN A 64 -15.78 -1.76 -8.64
CA GLN A 64 -16.21 -2.17 -7.30
C GLN A 64 -16.70 -0.98 -6.47
N ALA A 65 -16.06 0.17 -6.57
CA ALA A 65 -16.45 1.40 -5.87
C ALA A 65 -17.79 1.95 -6.37
N PHE A 66 -18.10 1.80 -7.66
CA PHE A 66 -19.39 2.21 -8.23
C PHE A 66 -20.55 1.35 -7.68
N THR A 67 -20.28 0.08 -7.38
CA THR A 67 -21.29 -0.87 -6.92
C THR A 67 -21.42 -0.90 -5.39
N ASN A 68 -20.31 -0.80 -4.68
CA ASN A 68 -20.23 -0.97 -3.22
C ASN A 68 -19.89 0.35 -2.53
N ASN A 69 -20.72 0.77 -1.58
CA ASN A 69 -20.46 1.97 -0.76
C ASN A 69 -19.59 1.68 0.47
N VAL A 70 -18.60 0.79 0.34
CA VAL A 70 -17.71 0.37 1.43
C VAL A 70 -16.29 0.83 1.10
N LEU A 71 -15.62 1.47 2.06
CA LEU A 71 -14.25 1.99 1.86
C LEU A 71 -13.22 0.87 1.66
N ASN A 72 -13.34 -0.22 2.41
CA ASN A 72 -12.44 -1.35 2.31
C ASN A 72 -13.01 -2.39 1.34
N LEU A 73 -12.44 -2.47 0.14
CA LEU A 73 -12.87 -3.41 -0.89
C LEU A 73 -12.31 -4.82 -0.66
N GLY A 74 -11.21 -4.93 0.09
CA GLY A 74 -10.56 -6.22 0.33
C GLY A 74 -9.76 -6.67 -0.89
N LYS A 75 -9.58 -7.97 -1.05
CA LYS A 75 -8.84 -8.53 -2.18
C LYS A 75 -9.61 -8.33 -3.48
N ILE A 76 -9.04 -7.55 -4.40
CA ILE A 76 -9.61 -7.23 -5.70
C ILE A 76 -9.15 -8.20 -6.78
N ASP A 77 -7.84 -8.50 -6.79
CA ASP A 77 -7.24 -9.30 -7.86
C ASP A 77 -5.99 -10.08 -7.38
N GLN A 78 -5.46 -10.95 -8.24
CA GLN A 78 -4.24 -11.69 -8.01
C GLN A 78 -3.42 -11.84 -9.30
N PHE A 79 -2.19 -11.32 -9.28
CA PHE A 79 -1.31 -11.30 -10.44
C PHE A 79 0.09 -11.85 -10.10
N TYR A 80 0.61 -12.80 -10.89
CA TYR A 80 1.85 -13.55 -10.61
C TYR A 80 1.97 -14.11 -9.17
N GLY A 81 0.84 -14.45 -8.54
CA GLY A 81 0.81 -14.92 -7.15
C GLY A 81 0.84 -13.81 -6.09
N LEU A 82 0.95 -12.54 -6.50
CA LEU A 82 0.72 -11.39 -5.63
C LEU A 82 -0.78 -11.13 -5.54
N SER A 83 -1.31 -11.06 -4.33
CA SER A 83 -2.67 -10.60 -4.09
C SER A 83 -2.68 -9.08 -4.02
N ILE A 84 -3.73 -8.47 -4.58
CA ILE A 84 -3.94 -7.03 -4.60
C ILE A 84 -5.15 -6.72 -3.73
N ASN A 85 -4.96 -5.87 -2.73
CA ASN A 85 -6.02 -5.42 -1.83
C ASN A 85 -6.14 -3.91 -1.92
N ALA A 86 -7.38 -3.43 -1.96
CA ALA A 86 -7.67 -2.02 -2.22
C ALA A 86 -8.56 -1.41 -1.14
N TYR A 87 -8.31 -0.15 -0.87
CA TYR A 87 -9.11 0.69 0.01
C TYR A 87 -9.33 2.04 -0.65
N ILE A 88 -10.58 2.45 -0.79
CA ILE A 88 -10.97 3.70 -1.43
C ILE A 88 -11.43 4.71 -0.39
N LEU A 89 -10.97 5.94 -0.52
CA LEU A 89 -11.41 7.07 0.30
C LEU A 89 -12.62 7.74 -0.32
N GLN A 90 -13.39 8.45 0.48
CA GLN A 90 -14.50 9.27 -0.01
C GLN A 90 -14.05 10.36 -1.00
N SER A 91 -12.76 10.72 -0.98
CA SER A 91 -12.15 11.66 -1.92
C SER A 91 -11.73 11.03 -3.26
N GLN A 92 -12.08 9.77 -3.54
CA GLN A 92 -11.63 8.98 -4.71
C GLN A 92 -10.13 8.68 -4.74
N VAL A 93 -9.42 8.93 -3.63
CA VAL A 93 -8.03 8.49 -3.45
C VAL A 93 -8.02 6.99 -3.17
N LYS A 94 -7.12 6.26 -3.83
CA LYS A 94 -7.10 4.80 -3.82
C LYS A 94 -5.81 4.33 -3.13
N PHE A 95 -5.96 3.48 -2.12
CA PHE A 95 -4.87 2.79 -1.46
C PHE A 95 -4.78 1.39 -2.03
N ILE A 96 -3.60 1.03 -2.53
CA ILE A 96 -3.35 -0.26 -3.17
C ILE A 96 -2.23 -0.95 -2.41
N LEU A 97 -2.45 -2.21 -2.02
CA LEU A 97 -1.45 -3.05 -1.37
C LEU A 97 -1.28 -4.35 -2.15
N CYS A 98 -0.09 -4.56 -2.71
CA CYS A 98 0.31 -5.79 -3.36
C CYS A 98 1.15 -6.63 -2.39
N TYR A 99 0.80 -7.91 -2.19
CA TYR A 99 1.48 -8.77 -1.23
C TYR A 99 1.48 -10.26 -1.62
N ASN A 100 2.46 -11.00 -1.10
CA ASN A 100 2.56 -12.47 -1.24
C ASN A 100 2.11 -13.23 0.04
N SER A 101 1.60 -12.52 1.04
CA SER A 101 1.13 -13.14 2.29
C SER A 101 -0.24 -13.81 2.12
N LYS A 102 -0.53 -14.82 2.95
CA LYS A 102 -1.87 -15.44 3.04
C LYS A 102 -2.75 -14.85 4.14
N GLU A 103 -2.19 -14.02 5.02
CA GLU A 103 -2.91 -13.41 6.13
C GLU A 103 -3.45 -12.02 5.76
N GLU A 104 -4.78 -11.86 5.81
CA GLU A 104 -5.47 -10.62 5.41
C GLU A 104 -6.11 -9.84 6.58
N SER A 105 -6.22 -10.46 7.75
CA SER A 105 -7.04 -9.95 8.88
C SER A 105 -6.58 -8.59 9.41
N SER A 106 -5.30 -8.25 9.27
CA SER A 106 -4.72 -6.99 9.76
C SER A 106 -4.65 -5.87 8.71
N ILE A 107 -4.85 -6.17 7.42
CA ILE A 107 -4.69 -5.19 6.33
C ILE A 107 -5.73 -4.07 6.43
N LYS A 108 -6.96 -4.41 6.81
CA LYS A 108 -8.03 -3.43 7.02
C LYS A 108 -7.67 -2.39 8.09
N GLN A 109 -7.08 -2.82 9.20
CA GLN A 109 -6.65 -1.93 10.30
C GLN A 109 -5.49 -1.04 9.86
N PHE A 110 -4.54 -1.59 9.08
CA PHE A 110 -3.48 -0.80 8.46
C PHE A 110 -4.06 0.32 7.59
N PHE A 111 -4.99 0.03 6.67
CA PHE A 111 -5.60 1.05 5.83
C PHE A 111 -6.38 2.10 6.61
N GLN A 112 -7.07 1.72 7.68
CA GLN A 112 -7.76 2.66 8.55
C GLN A 112 -6.80 3.65 9.21
N GLU A 113 -5.68 3.18 9.79
CA GLU A 113 -4.69 4.08 10.40
C GLU A 113 -3.95 4.93 9.34
N VAL A 114 -3.70 4.39 8.15
CA VAL A 114 -3.13 5.17 7.03
C VAL A 114 -4.10 6.26 6.55
N ASN A 115 -5.40 5.97 6.50
CA ASN A 115 -6.42 6.97 6.14
C ASN A 115 -6.42 8.14 7.14
N GLU A 116 -6.37 7.86 8.44
CA GLU A 116 -6.25 8.91 9.46
C GLU A 116 -4.97 9.74 9.33
N LEU A 117 -3.86 9.10 8.96
CA LEU A 117 -2.59 9.78 8.72
C LEU A 117 -2.65 10.65 7.46
N TYR A 118 -3.25 10.15 6.38
CA TYR A 118 -3.44 10.88 5.13
C TYR A 118 -4.35 12.09 5.33
N ALA A 119 -5.45 11.95 6.08
CA ALA A 119 -6.33 13.07 6.42
C ALA A 119 -5.58 14.19 7.17
N LYS A 120 -4.67 13.84 8.10
CA LYS A 120 -3.81 14.82 8.78
C LYS A 120 -2.85 15.53 7.82
N CYS A 121 -2.37 14.83 6.79
CA CYS A 121 -1.55 15.43 5.73
C CYS A 121 -2.35 16.45 4.92
N LEU A 122 -3.61 16.12 4.56
CA LEU A 122 -4.51 17.02 3.83
C LEU A 122 -4.91 18.26 4.64
N MET A 123 -4.93 18.18 5.97
CA MET A 123 -5.21 19.34 6.84
C MET A 123 -4.06 20.37 6.86
N ASN A 124 -2.91 20.05 6.27
CA ASN A 124 -1.82 21.00 6.14
C ASN A 124 -2.16 22.04 5.06
N PRO A 125 -2.26 23.35 5.38
CA PRO A 125 -2.60 24.39 4.41
C PRO A 125 -1.56 24.57 3.30
N PHE A 126 -0.36 23.99 3.44
CA PHE A 126 0.70 24.03 2.44
C PHE A 126 0.76 22.79 1.54
N TYR A 127 -0.12 21.80 1.76
CA TYR A 127 -0.21 20.63 0.91
C TYR A 127 -1.25 20.86 -0.18
N ASN A 128 -0.85 20.75 -1.44
CA ASN A 128 -1.81 20.76 -2.54
C ASN A 128 -2.37 19.35 -2.74
N VAL A 129 -3.66 19.27 -3.00
CA VAL A 129 -4.32 18.00 -3.32
C VAL A 129 -3.70 17.40 -4.59
N ASP A 130 -3.48 16.09 -4.56
CA ASP A 130 -2.81 15.29 -5.60
C ASP A 130 -1.30 15.53 -5.82
N ASP A 131 -0.64 16.34 -4.99
CA ASP A 131 0.83 16.42 -5.01
C ASP A 131 1.48 15.22 -4.31
N ALA A 132 2.69 14.84 -4.75
CA ALA A 132 3.44 13.76 -4.14
C ALA A 132 3.76 14.03 -2.65
N ILE A 133 3.58 13.03 -1.80
CA ILE A 133 3.84 13.13 -0.37
C ILE A 133 5.32 12.82 -0.12
N VAL A 134 6.14 13.87 -0.03
CA VAL A 134 7.60 13.76 0.18
C VAL A 134 8.01 13.90 1.66
N SER A 135 7.03 13.96 2.58
CA SER A 135 7.32 14.19 4.00
C SER A 135 8.03 13.00 4.66
N PRO A 136 9.21 13.20 5.29
CA PRO A 136 9.93 12.12 5.97
C PRO A 136 9.20 11.62 7.23
N ASP A 137 8.46 12.50 7.91
CA ASP A 137 7.66 12.12 9.08
C ASP A 137 6.47 11.22 8.70
N PHE A 138 5.87 11.49 7.54
CA PHE A 138 4.81 10.65 6.99
C PHE A 138 5.34 9.26 6.65
N ASP A 139 6.47 9.18 5.95
CA ASP A 139 7.14 7.91 5.62
C ASP A 139 7.51 7.09 6.86
N LEU A 140 8.07 7.73 7.89
CA LEU A 140 8.42 7.07 9.14
C LEU A 140 7.19 6.50 9.84
N LYS A 141 6.08 7.26 9.88
CA LYS A 141 4.81 6.79 10.46
C LYS A 141 4.24 5.61 9.69
N ILE A 142 4.21 5.65 8.36
CA ILE A 142 3.74 4.50 7.56
C ILE A 142 4.61 3.26 7.84
N LYS A 143 5.93 3.40 7.91
CA LYS A 143 6.83 2.27 8.25
C LYS A 143 6.53 1.69 9.64
N GLN A 144 6.17 2.51 10.61
CA GLN A 144 5.73 2.04 11.94
C GLN A 144 4.39 1.30 11.88
N LEU A 145 3.43 1.80 11.10
CA LEU A 145 2.14 1.15 10.87
C LEU A 145 2.32 -0.20 10.17
N ALA A 146 3.16 -0.24 9.15
CA ALA A 146 3.52 -1.46 8.43
C ALA A 146 4.14 -2.51 9.36
N ARG A 147 5.06 -2.10 10.25
CA ARG A 147 5.63 -2.99 11.28
C ARG A 147 4.59 -3.56 12.25
N LYS A 148 3.59 -2.77 12.59
CA LYS A 148 2.55 -3.14 13.56
C LYS A 148 1.56 -4.13 12.97
N TYR A 149 1.17 -3.95 11.70
CA TYR A 149 0.06 -4.68 11.09
C TYR A 149 0.46 -5.77 10.08
N LEU A 150 1.58 -5.62 9.38
CA LEU A 150 1.96 -6.43 8.19
C LEU A 150 3.20 -7.31 8.40
#